data_AF-A0A947LEV1-F1
#
_entry.id   AF-A0A947LEV1-F1
#
_cell.length_a   1.000
_cell.length_b   1.000
_cell.length_c   1.000
_cell.angle_alpha   90.00
_cell.angle_beta   90.00
_cell.angle_gamma   90.00
#
_symmetry.space_group_name_H-M   'P 1'
#
loop_
_entity.id
_entity.type
_entity.pdbx_description
1 polymer ?
#
loop_
_entity_poly.entity_id
_entity_poly.type
_entity_poly.pdbx_seq_one_letter_code
_entity_poly.pdbx_strand_id
1 'polypeptide(L)'
;MIALLVFFWRQSGGGSGRTLGNRIAVHIGIPKSLFHSLLAHGVKGSSRDLLASLEKSKLSLDEASVALGPSLSRGIDRLEARFGTQEMVDKAKPIVAKLVSESEQKR
;
A
#
# COMPACT_ATOMS: atom_id res chain seq x y z
N MET A 1 25.91 29.11 1.15
CA MET A 1 25.73 27.66 0.92
C MET A 1 24.90 27.03 2.06
N ILE A 2 23.68 27.53 2.33
CA ILE A 2 22.79 27.03 3.41
C ILE A 2 21.36 26.75 2.89
N ALA A 3 21.01 27.20 1.67
CA ALA A 3 19.66 27.11 1.12
C ALA A 3 19.24 25.71 0.59
N LEU A 4 20.17 24.75 0.46
CA LEU A 4 19.87 23.42 -0.07
C LEU A 4 19.48 22.38 1.01
N LEU A 5 19.68 22.68 2.30
CA LEU A 5 19.37 21.74 3.38
C LEU A 5 17.92 21.85 3.90
N VAL A 6 17.25 22.99 3.69
CA VAL A 6 15.88 23.20 4.20
C VAL A 6 14.83 22.61 3.25
N PHE A 7 15.11 22.49 1.95
CA PHE A 7 14.14 21.96 0.99
C PHE A 7 13.94 20.43 1.14
N PHE A 8 14.96 19.71 1.61
CA PHE A 8 14.90 18.26 1.79
C PHE A 8 14.04 17.82 2.99
N TRP A 9 13.87 18.70 3.98
CA TRP A 9 13.02 18.43 5.14
C TRP A 9 11.52 18.59 4.87
N ARG A 10 11.13 19.40 3.87
CA ARG A 10 9.72 19.55 3.50
C ARG A 10 9.18 18.35 2.70
N GLN A 11 10.07 17.56 2.09
CA GLN A 11 9.72 16.33 1.36
C GLN A 11 9.85 15.05 2.21
N SER A 12 10.55 15.11 3.34
CA SER A 12 10.67 14.02 4.32
C SER A 12 9.77 14.25 5.55
N GLY A 13 8.58 14.80 5.35
CA GLY A 13 7.59 14.93 6.42
C GLY A 13 7.00 13.56 6.74
N GLY A 14 7.02 13.16 8.03
CA GLY A 14 6.53 11.86 8.54
C GLY A 14 5.06 11.49 8.28
N GLY A 15 4.37 12.16 7.36
CA GLY A 15 3.02 11.85 6.86
C GLY A 15 2.96 11.41 5.38
N SER A 16 4.09 11.33 4.68
CA SER A 16 4.13 11.14 3.22
C SER A 16 3.51 9.80 2.77
N GLY A 17 3.91 8.69 3.39
CA GLY A 17 3.39 7.35 3.06
C GLY A 17 1.88 7.19 3.28
N ARG A 18 1.28 7.91 4.24
CA ARG A 18 -0.17 7.84 4.49
C ARG A 18 -0.97 8.50 3.36
N THR A 19 -0.44 9.57 2.78
CA THR A 19 -1.07 10.26 1.64
C THR A 19 -1.04 9.39 0.39
N LEU A 20 0.12 8.80 0.07
CA LEU A 20 0.23 7.84 -1.04
C LEU A 20 -0.72 6.65 -0.84
N GLY A 21 -0.70 6.03 0.34
CA GLY A 21 -1.58 4.90 0.64
C GLY A 21 -3.07 5.24 0.47
N ASN A 22 -3.49 6.45 0.87
CA ASN A 22 -4.87 6.90 0.64
C ASN A 22 -5.20 7.08 -0.85
N ARG A 23 -4.25 7.58 -1.66
CA ARG A 23 -4.43 7.72 -3.10
C ARG A 23 -4.53 6.35 -3.78
N ILE A 24 -3.66 5.41 -3.42
CA ILE A 24 -3.69 4.03 -3.92
C ILE A 24 -5.02 3.37 -3.54
N ALA A 25 -5.46 3.49 -2.28
CA ALA A 25 -6.73 2.92 -1.83
C ALA A 25 -7.93 3.41 -2.66
N VAL A 26 -7.99 4.73 -2.91
CA VAL A 26 -9.04 5.32 -3.77
C VAL A 26 -8.91 4.84 -5.21
N HIS A 27 -7.69 4.79 -5.73
CA HIS A 27 -7.38 4.36 -7.10
C HIS A 27 -7.84 2.93 -7.38
N ILE A 28 -7.58 2.00 -6.46
CA ILE A 28 -7.98 0.59 -6.60
C ILE A 28 -9.40 0.29 -6.11
N GLY A 29 -10.13 1.30 -5.59
CA GLY A 29 -11.51 1.14 -5.15
C GLY A 29 -11.69 0.41 -3.81
N ILE A 30 -10.69 0.45 -2.92
CA ILE A 30 -10.76 -0.18 -1.58
C ILE A 30 -10.91 0.91 -0.49
N PRO A 31 -11.74 0.70 0.56
CA PRO A 31 -11.81 1.62 1.68
C PRO A 31 -10.44 1.87 2.31
N LYS A 32 -10.09 3.15 2.55
CA LYS A 32 -8.77 3.55 3.09
C LYS A 32 -8.42 2.81 4.38
N SER A 33 -9.38 2.65 5.29
CA SER A 33 -9.19 1.91 6.55
C SER A 33 -8.83 0.44 6.30
N LEU A 34 -9.58 -0.22 5.42
CA LEU A 34 -9.33 -1.61 5.03
C LEU A 34 -7.95 -1.75 4.37
N PHE A 35 -7.60 -0.86 3.44
CA PHE A 35 -6.28 -0.86 2.79
C PHE A 35 -5.12 -0.79 3.79
N HIS A 36 -5.18 0.14 4.75
CA HIS A 36 -4.14 0.25 5.77
C HIS A 36 -4.11 -0.96 6.71
N SER A 37 -5.27 -1.57 7.01
CA SER A 37 -5.35 -2.82 7.77
C SER A 37 -4.68 -3.97 7.02
N LEU A 38 -5.03 -4.16 5.74
CA LEU A 38 -4.43 -5.18 4.88
C LEU A 38 -2.91 -5.02 4.80
N LEU A 39 -2.40 -3.80 4.60
CA LEU A 39 -0.96 -3.57 4.61
C LEU A 39 -0.33 -3.87 5.97
N ALA A 40 -0.92 -3.43 7.08
CA ALA A 40 -0.40 -3.68 8.42
C ALA A 40 -0.29 -5.18 8.72
N HIS A 41 -1.23 -5.98 8.23
CA HIS A 41 -1.18 -7.44 8.36
C HIS A 41 -0.30 -8.11 7.31
N GLY A 42 -0.11 -7.51 6.13
CA GLY A 42 0.56 -8.09 4.98
C GLY A 42 2.07 -7.92 4.93
N VAL A 43 2.63 -6.87 5.53
CA VAL A 43 4.07 -6.59 5.48
C VAL A 43 4.82 -7.17 6.69
N LYS A 44 6.10 -7.50 6.51
CA LYS A 44 7.02 -7.83 7.62
C LYS A 44 7.77 -6.55 7.98
N GLY A 45 7.13 -5.65 8.73
CA GLY A 45 7.72 -4.37 9.14
C GLY A 45 6.71 -3.22 9.13
N SER A 46 7.23 -1.99 9.08
CA SER A 46 6.41 -0.78 9.04
C SER A 46 5.75 -0.60 7.67
N SER A 47 4.43 -0.70 7.62
CA SER A 47 3.65 -0.37 6.41
C SER A 47 3.85 1.08 5.97
N ARG A 48 4.15 1.98 6.91
CA ARG A 48 4.45 3.38 6.63
C ARG A 48 5.78 3.54 5.90
N ASP A 49 6.81 2.78 6.29
CA ASP A 49 8.13 2.88 5.68
C ASP A 49 8.12 2.32 4.27
N LEU A 50 7.36 1.23 4.04
CA LEU A 50 7.10 0.71 2.70
C LEU A 50 6.45 1.76 1.81
N LEU A 51 5.37 2.40 2.28
CA LEU A 51 4.67 3.45 1.51
C LEU A 51 5.56 4.67 1.28
N ALA A 52 6.35 5.09 2.26
CA ALA A 52 7.31 6.18 2.09
C ALA A 52 8.39 5.83 1.05
N SER A 53 8.80 4.56 0.97
CA SER A 53 9.77 4.09 -0.01
C SER A 53 9.18 4.08 -1.42
N LEU A 54 7.92 3.65 -1.58
CA LEU A 54 7.19 3.69 -2.85
C LEU A 54 6.91 5.12 -3.33
N GLU A 55 6.73 6.06 -2.42
CA GLU A 55 6.58 7.47 -2.78
C GLU A 55 7.89 8.07 -3.32
N LYS A 56 9.03 7.64 -2.77
CA LYS A 56 10.36 8.06 -3.22
C LYS A 56 10.75 7.46 -4.56
N SER A 57 10.25 6.29 -4.91
CA SER A 57 10.52 5.66 -6.22
C SER A 57 9.78 6.34 -7.38
N LYS A 58 8.93 7.35 -7.10
CA LYS A 58 8.18 8.15 -8.10
C LYS A 58 7.40 7.29 -9.11
N LEU A 59 6.95 6.12 -8.69
CA LEU A 59 6.11 5.24 -9.50
C LEU A 59 4.75 5.89 -9.74
N SER A 60 4.12 5.52 -10.85
CA SER A 60 2.70 5.82 -11.07
C SER A 60 1.82 5.13 -10.03
N LEU A 61 0.58 5.59 -9.87
CA LEU A 61 -0.37 4.96 -8.94
C LEU A 61 -0.66 3.50 -9.31
N ASP A 62 -0.74 3.18 -10.60
CA ASP A 62 -0.89 1.81 -11.09
C ASP A 62 0.30 0.94 -10.67
N GLU A 63 1.52 1.37 -10.98
CA GLU A 63 2.73 0.60 -10.64
C GLU A 63 2.89 0.42 -9.13
N ALA A 64 2.64 1.46 -8.35
CA ALA A 64 2.68 1.38 -6.89
C ALA A 64 1.59 0.44 -6.34
N SER A 65 0.40 0.43 -6.95
CA SER A 65 -0.68 -0.47 -6.55
C SER A 65 -0.36 -1.94 -6.84
N VAL A 66 0.20 -2.23 -8.01
CA VAL A 66 0.64 -3.56 -8.42
C VAL A 66 1.78 -4.05 -7.53
N ALA A 67 2.76 -3.19 -7.22
CA ALA A 67 3.85 -3.53 -6.30
C ALA A 67 3.37 -3.92 -4.89
N LEU A 68 2.22 -3.39 -4.46
CA LEU A 68 1.62 -3.73 -3.17
C LEU A 68 0.75 -5.01 -3.21
N GLY A 69 0.39 -5.52 -4.39
CA GLY A 69 -0.47 -6.69 -4.57
C GLY A 69 -0.10 -7.88 -3.68
N PRO A 70 1.15 -8.39 -3.72
CA PRO A 70 1.59 -9.51 -2.87
C PRO A 70 1.53 -9.22 -1.37
N SER A 71 1.67 -7.95 -0.96
CA SER A 71 1.55 -7.56 0.45
C SER A 71 0.08 -7.50 0.87
N LEU A 72 -0.80 -6.93 0.03
CA LEU A 72 -2.24 -6.88 0.28
C LEU A 72 -2.85 -8.29 0.36
N SER A 73 -2.43 -9.20 -0.52
CA SER A 73 -2.89 -10.59 -0.54
C SER A 73 -2.57 -11.31 0.78
N ARG A 74 -1.31 -11.23 1.24
CA ARG A 74 -0.90 -11.73 2.57
C ARG A 74 -1.68 -11.09 3.72
N GLY A 75 -2.08 -9.82 3.55
CA GLY A 75 -2.93 -9.10 4.49
C GLY A 75 -4.32 -9.70 4.61
N ILE A 76 -4.92 -10.08 3.48
CA ILE A 76 -6.20 -10.80 3.42
C ILE A 76 -6.06 -12.12 4.16
N ASP A 77 -5.11 -12.97 3.76
CA ASP A 77 -4.94 -14.31 4.33
C ASP A 77 -4.79 -14.28 5.85
N ARG A 78 -4.00 -13.33 6.37
CA ARG A 78 -3.75 -13.17 7.81
C ARG A 78 -4.92 -12.60 8.56
N LEU A 79 -5.69 -11.69 7.96
CA LEU A 79 -6.92 -11.19 8.58
C LEU A 79 -7.97 -12.30 8.67
N GLU A 80 -8.15 -13.07 7.60
CA GLU A 80 -9.11 -14.18 7.59
C GLU A 80 -8.71 -15.29 8.53
N ALA A 81 -7.42 -15.65 8.58
CA ALA A 81 -6.92 -16.63 9.53
C ALA A 81 -7.16 -16.22 11.00
N ARG A 82 -7.17 -14.91 11.29
CA ARG A 82 -7.32 -14.39 12.67
C ARG A 82 -8.76 -14.11 13.08
N PHE A 83 -9.58 -13.61 12.16
CA PHE A 83 -10.90 -13.09 12.46
C PHE A 83 -12.03 -13.77 11.68
N GLY A 84 -11.70 -14.74 10.82
CA GLY A 84 -12.63 -15.34 9.88
C GLY A 84 -12.94 -14.42 8.70
N THR A 85 -13.86 -14.89 7.86
CA THR A 85 -14.31 -14.17 6.67
C THR A 85 -15.04 -12.88 7.05
N GLN A 86 -14.73 -11.80 6.33
CA GLN A 86 -15.37 -10.50 6.51
C GLN A 86 -15.87 -9.98 5.16
N GLU A 87 -17.13 -9.54 5.10
CA GLU A 87 -17.76 -9.07 3.85
C GLU A 87 -16.94 -7.96 3.15
N MET A 88 -16.33 -7.07 3.93
CA MET A 88 -15.48 -6.01 3.38
C MET A 88 -14.19 -6.55 2.75
N VAL A 89 -13.60 -7.60 3.34
CA VAL A 89 -12.41 -8.27 2.83
C VAL A 89 -12.76 -9.05 1.56
N ASP A 90 -13.91 -9.73 1.52
CA ASP A 90 -14.37 -10.46 0.33
C ASP A 90 -14.51 -9.57 -0.90
N LYS A 91 -15.04 -8.36 -0.73
CA LYS A 91 -15.14 -7.37 -1.81
C LYS A 91 -13.76 -6.92 -2.31
N ALA A 92 -12.73 -6.95 -1.47
CA ALA A 92 -11.37 -6.57 -1.82
C ALA A 92 -10.59 -7.71 -2.51
N LYS A 93 -10.93 -8.98 -2.27
CA LYS A 93 -10.27 -10.16 -2.87
C LYS A 93 -10.10 -10.09 -4.39
N PRO A 94 -11.15 -9.84 -5.21
CA PRO A 94 -10.98 -9.84 -6.66
C PRO A 94 -10.08 -8.68 -7.15
N ILE A 95 -10.07 -7.55 -6.43
CA ILE A 95 -9.21 -6.41 -6.75
C ILE A 95 -7.75 -6.77 -6.45
N VAL A 96 -7.49 -7.30 -5.26
CA VAL A 96 -6.15 -7.71 -4.85
C VAL A 96 -5.61 -8.85 -5.70
N ALA A 97 -6.46 -9.81 -6.08
CA ALA A 97 -6.09 -10.91 -6.98
C ALA A 97 -5.58 -10.40 -8.34
N LYS A 98 -6.26 -9.41 -8.94
CA LYS A 98 -5.80 -8.77 -10.19
C LYS A 98 -4.42 -8.12 -10.01
N LEU A 99 -4.23 -7.35 -8.94
CA LEU A 99 -2.94 -6.71 -8.64
C LEU A 99 -1.82 -7.73 -8.44
N VAL A 100 -2.11 -8.88 -7.82
CA VAL A 100 -1.14 -9.98 -7.68
C VAL A 100 -0.78 -10.56 -9.04
N SER A 101 -1.76 -10.90 -9.87
CA SER A 101 -1.50 -11.42 -11.22
C SER A 101 -0.69 -10.45 -12.07
N GLU A 102 -1.01 -9.15 -12.02
CA GLU A 102 -0.23 -8.11 -12.70
C GLU A 102 1.20 -7.98 -12.13
N SER A 103 1.38 -8.19 -10.83
CA SER A 103 2.70 -8.14 -10.20
C SER A 103 3.57 -9.34 -10.59
N GLU A 104 2.96 -10.50 -10.82
CA GLU A 104 3.64 -11.72 -11.26
C GLU A 104 4.02 -11.63 -12.74
N GLN A 105 3.20 -11.02 -13.57
CA GLN A 105 3.50 -10.81 -15.00
C GLN A 105 4.60 -9.78 -15.26
N LYS A 106 4.79 -8.81 -14.35
CA LYS A 106 5.82 -7.77 -14.46
C LYS A 106 7.16 -8.15 -13.83
N ARG A 107 7.27 -9.34 -13.26
CA ARG A 107 8.45 -9.82 -12.52
C ARG A 107 9.27 -10.80 -13.36
#